data_AF-A0ABD4YU06-F1
#
_entry.id   AF-A0ABD4YU06-F1
#
_cell.length_a   1.000
_cell.length_b   1.000
_cell.length_c   1.000
_cell.angle_alpha   90.00
_cell.angle_beta   90.00
_cell.angle_gamma   90.00
#
_symmetry.space_group_name_H-M   'P 1'
#
loop_
_entity.id
_entity.type
_entity.pdbx_description
1 polymer ?
#
loop_
_entity_poly.entity_id
_entity_poly.type
_entity_poly.pdbx_seq_one_letter_code
_entity_poly.pdbx_strand_id
1 'polypeptide(L)'
;MKWRIAARAMSVYAPRDNHGDANDGMALTLGGTKRWPTADALKRLGLVCDVSSARQNHWRKHLGTALLKTADCAEAFVSVNQDQEAVRNIGRMLELWSYGMKPVDEAVAKKLMQCAYSLAPKLQT
;
A
#
# COMPACT_ATOMS: atom_id res chain seq x y z
N MET A 1 7.49 12.78 -23.47
CA MET A 1 6.57 11.83 -22.79
C MET A 1 6.40 12.31 -21.35
N LYS A 2 5.24 12.88 -20.97
CA LYS A 2 4.99 13.42 -19.62
C LYS A 2 4.42 12.30 -18.74
N TRP A 3 5.22 11.77 -17.82
CA TRP A 3 4.75 10.89 -16.76
C TRP A 3 3.94 11.74 -15.76
N ARG A 4 2.63 11.89 -15.98
CA ARG A 4 1.71 12.38 -14.94
C ARG A 4 1.43 11.20 -14.01
N ILE A 5 2.24 11.09 -12.97
CA ILE A 5 2.20 9.98 -12.01
C ILE A 5 0.83 9.98 -11.32
N ALA A 6 0.14 8.84 -11.39
CA ALA A 6 -1.11 8.53 -10.71
C ALA A 6 -1.02 8.53 -9.16
N ALA A 7 0.08 9.03 -8.58
CA ALA A 7 0.29 9.14 -7.13
C ALA A 7 -0.64 10.16 -6.47
N ARG A 8 -1.22 11.08 -7.26
CA ARG A 8 -2.17 12.10 -6.78
C ARG A 8 -3.51 11.52 -6.30
N ALA A 9 -3.87 10.30 -6.70
CA ALA A 9 -5.11 9.68 -6.26
C ALA A 9 -4.99 9.25 -4.79
N MET A 10 -4.15 8.26 -4.49
CA MET A 10 -4.16 7.62 -3.15
C MET A 10 -3.80 8.54 -1.98
N SER A 11 -2.88 9.51 -2.17
CA SER A 11 -2.44 10.40 -1.07
C SER A 11 -3.49 11.43 -0.64
N VAL A 12 -4.44 11.77 -1.52
CA VAL A 12 -5.55 12.69 -1.24
C VAL A 12 -6.72 11.96 -0.56
N TYR A 13 -6.92 10.67 -0.85
CA TYR A 13 -8.07 9.90 -0.38
C TYR A 13 -7.90 9.27 1.00
N ALA A 14 -6.68 9.16 1.51
CA ALA A 14 -6.37 8.46 2.75
C ALA A 14 -5.67 9.41 3.72
N PRO A 15 -6.40 10.17 4.55
CA PRO A 15 -5.81 11.14 5.46
C PRO A 15 -5.00 10.45 6.56
N ARG A 16 -4.03 11.19 7.14
CA ARG A 16 -3.09 10.65 8.14
C ARG A 16 -3.74 10.37 9.50
N ASP A 17 -4.81 11.08 9.81
CA ASP A 17 -5.61 10.95 11.04
C ASP A 17 -6.34 9.60 11.17
N ASN A 18 -6.61 8.92 10.05
CA ASN A 18 -7.28 7.61 10.04
C ASN A 18 -6.35 6.46 9.60
N HIS A 19 -5.06 6.55 9.95
CA HIS A 19 -4.06 5.53 9.58
C HIS A 19 -4.02 5.18 8.08
N GLY A 20 -4.40 6.13 7.22
CA GLY A 20 -4.45 5.88 5.78
C GLY A 20 -5.61 5.00 5.30
N ASP A 21 -6.68 4.84 6.07
CA ASP A 21 -7.93 4.30 5.55
C ASP A 21 -8.49 5.28 4.50
N ALA A 22 -8.95 4.76 3.36
CA ALA A 22 -9.47 5.61 2.30
C ALA A 22 -10.88 6.10 2.67
N ASN A 23 -11.14 7.41 2.51
CA ASN A 23 -12.47 8.00 2.70
C ASN A 23 -13.48 7.49 1.66
N ASP A 24 -12.99 7.11 0.47
CA ASP A 24 -13.75 6.29 -0.47
C ASP A 24 -13.63 4.83 -0.03
N GLY A 25 -14.67 4.35 0.64
CA GLY A 25 -14.80 2.95 0.97
C GLY A 25 -14.81 2.08 -0.30
N MET A 26 -14.38 0.82 -0.19
CA MET A 26 -14.33 -0.11 -1.31
C MET A 26 -15.68 -0.20 -2.05
N ALA A 27 -15.61 -0.33 -3.38
CA ALA A 27 -16.78 -0.55 -4.24
C ALA A 27 -17.54 -1.84 -3.86
N LEU A 28 -16.82 -2.82 -3.30
CA LEU A 28 -17.38 -4.06 -2.78
C LEU A 28 -17.32 -4.03 -1.25
N THR A 29 -18.42 -4.36 -0.59
CA THR A 29 -18.42 -4.53 0.86
C THR A 29 -17.98 -5.93 1.24
N LEU A 30 -17.00 -6.04 2.14
CA LEU A 30 -16.65 -7.31 2.77
C LEU A 30 -17.12 -7.29 4.23
N GLY A 31 -18.04 -8.19 4.57
CA GLY A 31 -18.64 -8.25 5.91
C GLY A 31 -19.48 -7.01 6.28
N GLY A 32 -20.11 -6.35 5.29
CA GLY A 32 -20.91 -5.14 5.50
C GLY A 32 -20.10 -3.86 5.71
N THR A 33 -18.76 -3.94 5.65
CA THR A 33 -17.88 -2.77 5.76
C THR A 33 -17.32 -2.39 4.40
N LYS A 34 -17.19 -1.07 4.15
CA LYS A 34 -16.42 -0.55 3.01
C LYS A 34 -14.94 -0.28 3.36
N ARG A 35 -14.51 -0.69 4.55
CA ARG A 35 -13.12 -0.51 4.99
C ARG A 35 -12.20 -1.53 4.32
N TRP A 36 -10.91 -1.27 4.35
CA TRP A 36 -9.92 -2.27 3.95
C TRP A 36 -10.11 -3.57 4.75
N PRO A 37 -10.19 -4.73 4.07
CA PRO A 37 -10.45 -5.98 4.74
C PRO A 37 -9.28 -6.41 5.62
N THR A 38 -9.60 -6.95 6.80
CA THR A 38 -8.62 -7.60 7.66
C THR A 38 -8.15 -8.93 7.07
N ALA A 39 -7.08 -9.49 7.62
CA ALA A 39 -6.56 -10.81 7.27
C ALA A 39 -7.66 -11.88 7.30
N ASP A 40 -8.48 -11.84 8.37
CA ASP A 40 -9.58 -12.77 8.57
C ASP A 40 -10.73 -12.55 7.59
N ALA A 41 -10.98 -11.31 7.17
CA ALA A 41 -11.98 -11.00 6.16
C ALA A 41 -11.54 -11.53 4.78
N LEU A 42 -10.25 -11.39 4.44
CA LEU A 42 -9.69 -11.97 3.21
C LEU A 42 -9.70 -13.50 3.23
N LYS A 43 -9.35 -14.11 4.36
CA LYS A 43 -9.41 -15.57 4.54
C LYS A 43 -10.84 -16.09 4.39
N ARG A 44 -11.81 -15.41 5.01
CA ARG A 44 -13.24 -15.73 4.88
C ARG A 44 -13.75 -15.57 3.45
N LEU A 45 -13.36 -14.50 2.76
CA LEU A 45 -13.69 -14.32 1.34
C LEU A 45 -13.13 -15.47 0.50
N GLY A 46 -11.88 -15.85 0.73
CA GLY A 46 -11.27 -16.98 0.04
C GLY A 46 -12.00 -18.29 0.27
N LEU A 47 -12.53 -18.54 1.48
CA LEU A 47 -13.37 -19.70 1.77
C LEU A 47 -14.71 -19.63 1.02
N VAL A 48 -15.40 -18.49 1.05
CA VAL A 48 -16.69 -18.29 0.37
C VAL A 48 -16.56 -18.42 -1.15
N CYS A 49 -15.43 -17.97 -1.70
CA CYS A 49 -15.14 -18.03 -3.14
C CYS A 49 -14.44 -19.34 -3.57
N ASP A 50 -14.35 -20.34 -2.68
CA ASP A 50 -13.67 -21.63 -2.92
C ASP A 50 -12.23 -21.50 -3.48
N VAL A 51 -11.52 -20.48 -3.00
CA VAL A 51 -10.12 -20.24 -3.35
C VAL A 51 -9.23 -21.04 -2.40
N SER A 52 -8.53 -22.03 -2.93
CA SER A 52 -7.62 -22.85 -2.13
C SER A 52 -6.58 -22.01 -1.37
N SER A 53 -6.24 -22.46 -0.16
CA SER A 53 -5.23 -21.82 0.68
C SER A 53 -3.87 -21.68 -0.03
N ALA A 54 -3.51 -22.66 -0.86
CA ALA A 54 -2.32 -22.60 -1.70
C ALA A 54 -2.34 -21.41 -2.67
N ARG A 55 -3.49 -21.15 -3.32
CA ARG A 55 -3.66 -20.03 -4.26
C ARG A 55 -3.70 -18.68 -3.54
N GLN A 56 -4.35 -18.61 -2.38
CA GLN A 56 -4.31 -17.41 -1.53
C GLN A 56 -2.86 -17.08 -1.10
N ASN A 57 -2.10 -18.08 -0.67
CA ASN A 57 -0.70 -17.93 -0.29
C ASN A 57 0.19 -17.52 -1.47
N HIS A 58 -0.05 -18.08 -2.66
CA HIS A 58 0.66 -17.72 -3.89
C HIS A 58 0.49 -16.24 -4.20
N TRP A 59 -0.75 -15.75 -4.27
CA TRP A 59 -1.03 -14.35 -4.57
C TRP A 59 -0.54 -13.40 -3.49
N ARG A 60 -0.65 -13.78 -2.22
CA ARG A 60 -0.07 -13.00 -1.12
C ARG A 60 1.44 -12.78 -1.32
N LYS A 61 2.20 -13.86 -1.57
CA LYS A 61 3.65 -13.77 -1.80
C LYS A 61 3.99 -12.98 -3.06
N HIS A 62 3.21 -13.16 -4.13
CA HIS A 62 3.43 -12.46 -5.39
C HIS A 62 3.19 -10.96 -5.23
N LEU A 63 2.10 -10.57 -4.56
CA LEU A 63 1.81 -9.17 -4.24
C LEU A 63 2.93 -8.55 -3.40
N GLY A 64 3.35 -9.21 -2.32
CA GLY A 64 4.44 -8.71 -1.49
C GLY A 64 5.74 -8.51 -2.27
N THR A 65 6.09 -9.45 -3.14
CA THR A 65 7.27 -9.35 -4.02
C THR A 65 7.15 -8.17 -5.00
N ALA A 66 5.99 -7.98 -5.61
CA ALA A 66 5.75 -6.89 -6.56
C ALA A 66 5.84 -5.51 -5.89
N LEU A 67 5.28 -5.38 -4.69
CA LEU A 67 5.32 -4.14 -3.91
C LEU A 67 6.75 -3.79 -3.50
N LEU A 68 7.54 -4.76 -3.03
CA LEU A 68 8.94 -4.53 -2.67
C LEU A 68 9.79 -4.13 -3.89
N LYS A 69 9.64 -4.83 -5.02
CA LYS A 69 10.32 -4.43 -6.27
C LYS A 69 9.96 -3.02 -6.71
N THR A 70 8.69 -2.63 -6.52
CA THR A 70 8.23 -1.29 -6.85
C THR A 70 8.81 -0.24 -5.90
N ALA A 71 8.97 -0.58 -4.62
CA ALA A 71 9.66 0.27 -3.65
C ALA A 71 11.13 0.49 -4.04
N ASP A 72 11.85 -0.56 -4.41
CA ASP A 72 13.25 -0.46 -4.87
C ASP A 72 13.36 0.45 -6.12
N CYS A 73 12.46 0.28 -7.09
CA CYS A 73 12.39 1.15 -8.27
C CYS A 73 12.06 2.60 -7.90
N ALA A 74 11.23 2.83 -6.90
CA ALA A 74 10.86 4.15 -6.43
C ALA A 74 12.05 4.86 -5.75
N GLU A 75 12.83 4.15 -4.94
CA GLU A 75 14.08 4.70 -4.37
C GLU A 75 15.08 5.07 -5.46
N ALA A 76 15.26 4.20 -6.46
CA ALA A 76 16.11 4.48 -7.60
C ALA A 76 15.62 5.67 -8.43
N PHE A 77 14.30 5.84 -8.57
CA PHE A 77 13.73 7.00 -9.25
C PHE A 77 13.97 8.30 -8.48
N VAL A 78 13.78 8.28 -7.16
CA VAL A 78 13.99 9.45 -6.30
C VAL A 78 15.46 9.86 -6.25
N SER A 79 16.40 8.92 -6.22
CA SER A 79 17.83 9.25 -6.18
C SER A 79 18.32 10.04 -7.40
N VAL A 80 17.64 9.90 -8.55
CA VAL A 80 17.97 10.61 -9.80
C VAL A 80 17.03 11.77 -10.13
N ASN A 81 15.92 11.95 -9.39
CA ASN A 81 14.94 13.02 -9.60
C ASN A 81 14.81 13.91 -8.36
N GLN A 82 15.09 15.21 -8.49
CA GLN A 82 15.05 16.18 -7.38
C GLN A 82 13.68 16.83 -7.15
N ASP A 83 12.62 16.32 -7.79
CA ASP A 83 11.25 16.83 -7.60
C ASP A 83 10.72 16.45 -6.21
N GLN A 84 10.78 17.41 -5.29
CA GLN A 84 10.35 17.26 -3.91
C GLN A 84 8.87 16.89 -3.76
N GLU A 85 8.00 17.28 -4.70
CA GLU A 85 6.59 16.88 -4.67
C GLU A 85 6.45 15.40 -5.02
N ALA A 86 7.16 14.94 -6.07
CA ALA A 86 7.19 13.54 -6.45
C ALA A 86 7.74 12.65 -5.32
N VAL A 87 8.84 13.07 -4.67
CA VAL A 87 9.45 12.35 -3.53
C VAL A 87 8.44 12.17 -2.39
N ARG A 88 7.77 13.26 -1.97
CA ARG A 88 6.76 13.20 -0.91
C ARG A 88 5.57 12.31 -1.27
N ASN A 89 5.08 12.39 -2.51
CA ASN A 89 3.96 11.57 -2.97
C ASN A 89 4.31 10.08 -3.03
N ILE A 90 5.53 9.76 -3.49
CA ILE A 90 6.05 8.39 -3.50
C ILE A 90 6.19 7.85 -2.07
N GLY A 91 6.80 8.61 -1.16
CA GLY A 91 6.91 8.23 0.25
C GLY A 91 5.54 7.98 0.88
N ARG A 92 4.55 8.85 0.63
CA ARG A 92 3.18 8.67 1.11
C ARG A 92 2.50 7.43 0.53
N MET A 93 2.71 7.12 -0.75
CA MET A 93 2.17 5.90 -1.36
C MET A 93 2.71 4.63 -0.69
N LEU A 94 4.01 4.57 -0.42
CA LEU A 94 4.64 3.44 0.26
C LEU A 94 4.16 3.29 1.72
N GLU A 95 3.94 4.41 2.41
CA GLU A 95 3.35 4.45 3.75
C GLU A 95 1.93 3.83 3.74
N LEU A 96 1.09 4.20 2.76
CA LEU A 96 -0.27 3.65 2.62
C LEU A 96 -0.25 2.15 2.31
N TRP A 97 0.64 1.71 1.43
CA TRP A 97 0.80 0.28 1.12
C TRP A 97 1.29 -0.51 2.34
N SER A 98 2.13 0.08 3.20
CA SER A 98 2.51 -0.55 4.47
C SER A 98 1.29 -0.82 5.35
N TYR A 99 0.39 0.15 5.51
CA TYR A 99 -0.83 -0.04 6.29
C TYR A 99 -1.72 -1.16 5.72
N GLY A 100 -1.94 -1.16 4.40
CA GLY A 100 -2.72 -2.21 3.73
C GLY A 100 -2.09 -3.60 3.83
N MET A 101 -0.75 -3.68 3.83
CA MET A 101 -0.02 -4.94 3.94
C MET A 101 0.10 -5.45 5.39
N LYS A 102 -0.06 -4.62 6.41
CA LYS A 102 0.08 -5.03 7.82
C LYS A 102 -0.77 -6.26 8.20
N PRO A 103 -2.07 -6.36 7.84
CA PRO A 103 -2.85 -7.57 8.10
C PRO A 103 -2.50 -8.74 7.17
N VAL A 104 -1.85 -8.50 6.03
CA VAL A 104 -1.56 -9.51 5.01
C VAL A 104 -0.20 -10.16 5.25
N ASP A 105 0.85 -9.36 5.39
CA ASP A 105 2.24 -9.75 5.61
C ASP A 105 2.97 -8.62 6.34
N GLU A 106 3.17 -8.78 7.64
CA GLU A 106 3.78 -7.76 8.50
C GLU A 106 5.24 -7.47 8.13
N ALA A 107 5.98 -8.46 7.63
CA ALA A 107 7.37 -8.28 7.25
C ALA A 107 7.49 -7.38 6.01
N VAL A 108 6.63 -7.61 5.02
CA VAL A 108 6.53 -6.73 3.84
C VAL A 108 6.10 -5.32 4.25
N ALA A 109 5.09 -5.21 5.12
CA ALA A 109 4.62 -3.92 5.63
C ALA A 109 5.74 -3.11 6.30
N LYS A 110 6.58 -3.75 7.13
CA LYS A 110 7.71 -3.09 7.79
C LYS A 110 8.74 -2.56 6.80
N LYS A 111 9.10 -3.35 5.78
CA LYS A 111 10.03 -2.92 4.72
C LYS A 111 9.50 -1.73 3.92
N LEU A 112 8.22 -1.77 3.55
CA LEU A 112 7.56 -0.64 2.86
C LEU A 112 7.57 0.63 3.72
N MET A 113 7.33 0.52 5.02
CA MET A 113 7.40 1.66 5.94
C MET A 113 8.81 2.23 6.09
N GLN A 114 9.82 1.36 6.15
CA GLN A 114 11.23 1.77 6.20
C GLN A 114 11.61 2.57 4.96
N CYS A 115 11.21 2.08 3.77
CA CYS A 115 11.41 2.77 2.50
C CYS A 115 10.63 4.09 2.43
N ALA A 116 9.40 4.13 2.94
CA ALA A 116 8.64 5.39 3.01
C ALA A 116 9.38 6.46 3.84
N TYR A 117 9.97 6.06 4.97
CA TYR A 117 10.71 6.97 5.86
C TYR A 117 12.09 7.36 5.33
N SER A 118 12.75 6.51 4.54
CA SER A 118 14.02 6.89 3.88
C SER A 118 13.80 7.99 2.83
N LEU A 119 12.68 7.93 2.11
CA LEU A 119 12.36 8.86 1.02
C LEU A 119 11.72 10.17 1.50
N ALA A 120 10.81 10.08 2.45
CA ALA A 120 10.12 11.23 3.00
C ALA A 120 10.12 11.12 4.54
N PRO A 121 11.27 11.35 5.20
CA PRO A 121 11.33 11.38 6.64
C PRO A 121 10.25 12.36 7.11
N LYS A 122 9.40 11.92 8.04
CA LYS A 122 8.27 12.72 8.53
C LYS A 122 8.75 14.15 8.74
N LEU A 123 8.22 15.09 7.95
CA LEU A 123 8.10 16.47 8.41
C LEU A 123 7.29 16.35 9.70
N GLN A 124 8.01 16.33 10.82
CA GLN A 124 7.44 16.63 12.12
C GLN A 124 6.70 17.95 11.91
N THR A 125 5.40 17.88 12.17
CA THR A 125 4.44 18.97 12.21
C THR A 125 5.06 20.31 12.57
#